data_AF-A0AAV9RFJ5-F1
#
_entry.id   AF-A0AAV9RFJ5-F1
#
_cell.length_a   1.000
_cell.length_b   1.000
_cell.length_c   1.000
_cell.angle_alpha   90.00
_cell.angle_beta   90.00
_cell.angle_gamma   90.00
#
_symmetry.space_group_name_H-M   'P 1'
#
loop_
_entity.id
_entity.type
_entity.pdbx_description
1 polymer ?
#
loop_
_entity_poly.entity_id
_entity_poly.type
_entity_poly.pdbx_seq_one_letter_code
_entity_poly.pdbx_strand_id
1 'polypeptide(L)' 'MQVTATDSDDSTTANGMVRYRILSQTPHSPIPNMFTINSETGDIVTVAAGLDRESLTNPHTTNNTAHVVPAPSSAVGC' A
#
# COMPACT_ATOMS: atom_id res chain seq x y z
N MET A 1 -4.89 6.75 5.81
CA MET A 1 -3.47 6.72 6.24
C MET A 1 -2.63 7.07 5.03
N GLN A 2 -1.49 7.75 5.16
CA GLN A 2 -0.66 8.13 4.01
C GLN A 2 0.78 7.69 4.24
N VAL A 3 1.41 7.16 3.19
CA VAL A 3 2.85 6.87 3.16
C VAL A 3 3.58 7.88 2.29
N THR A 4 4.83 8.15 2.62
CA THR A 4 5.66 9.13 1.90
C THR A 4 7.02 8.53 1.59
N ALA A 5 7.49 8.76 0.37
CA ALA A 5 8.85 8.50 -0.06
C ALA A 5 9.30 9.65 -0.98
N THR A 6 10.60 9.93 -0.98
CA THR A 6 11.21 11.04 -1.71
C THR A 6 12.35 10.51 -2.55
N ASP A 7 12.37 10.85 -3.83
CA ASP A 7 13.52 10.67 -4.71
C ASP A 7 14.36 11.96 -4.73
N SER A 8 15.66 11.85 -5.01
CA SER A 8 16.55 13.02 -5.04
C SER A 8 16.49 13.78 -6.37
N ASP A 9 15.93 13.17 -7.42
CA ASP A 9 15.72 13.80 -8.72
C ASP A 9 14.50 14.75 -8.72
N ASP A 10 14.39 15.56 -9.79
CA ASP A 10 13.28 16.48 -10.00
C ASP A 10 11.96 15.71 -10.16
N SER A 11 11.01 15.96 -9.26
CA SER A 11 9.71 15.28 -9.20
C SER A 11 8.79 15.53 -10.41
N THR A 12 9.12 16.52 -11.24
CA THR A 12 8.43 16.77 -12.52
C THR A 12 8.96 15.91 -13.67
N THR A 13 10.11 15.26 -13.47
CA THR A 13 10.73 14.35 -14.43
C THR A 13 10.35 12.90 -14.14
N ALA A 14 10.46 12.03 -15.15
CA ALA A 14 10.18 10.61 -14.98
C ALA A 14 11.07 9.96 -13.90
N ASN A 15 12.32 10.40 -13.74
CA ASN A 15 13.26 9.82 -12.78
C ASN A 15 12.93 10.22 -11.33
N GLY A 16 12.47 11.45 -11.09
CA GLY A 16 12.04 11.90 -9.76
C GLY A 16 10.60 11.54 -9.42
N MET A 17 9.86 10.90 -10.33
CA MET A 17 8.48 10.50 -10.08
C MET A 17 8.42 9.22 -9.24
N VAL A 18 7.98 9.36 -7.99
CA VAL A 18 7.74 8.24 -7.07
C VAL A 18 6.34 7.67 -7.29
N ARG A 19 6.24 6.34 -7.36
CA ARG A 19 4.95 5.63 -7.38
C ARG A 19 4.86 4.62 -6.24
N TYR A 20 3.65 4.35 -5.76
CA TYR A 20 3.44 3.41 -4.65
C TYR A 20 2.68 2.15 -5.08
N ARG A 21 3.03 1.01 -4.46
CA ARG A 21 2.25 -0.24 -4.58
C ARG A 21 2.32 -1.07 -3.31
N ILE A 22 1.25 -1.82 -3.06
CA ILE A 22 1.23 -2.85 -2.01
C ILE A 22 1.79 -4.15 -2.60
N LEU A 23 2.84 -4.69 -2.00
CA LEU A 23 3.45 -5.97 -2.41
C LEU A 23 2.71 -7.18 -1.84
N SER A 24 2.29 -7.09 -0.59
CA SER A 24 1.60 -8.17 0.12
C SER A 24 0.76 -7.63 1.27
N GLN A 25 -0.25 -8.41 1.65
CA GLN A 25 -1.07 -8.16 2.82
C GLN A 25 -1.23 -9.43 3.63
N THR A 26 -1.09 -9.34 4.94
CA THR A 26 -1.20 -10.51 5.83
C THR A 26 -2.06 -10.14 7.04
N PRO A 27 -2.99 -11.02 7.49
CA PRO A 27 -3.37 -12.30 6.88
C PRO A 27 -4.25 -12.13 5.63
N HIS A 28 -4.28 -13.16 4.76
CA HIS A 28 -5.21 -13.25 3.63
C HIS A 28 -6.62 -13.71 4.02
N SER A 29 -6.80 -14.14 5.28
CA SER A 29 -8.07 -14.61 5.83
C SER A 29 -8.51 -13.65 6.94
N PRO A 30 -9.80 -13.31 7.05
CA PRO A 30 -10.93 -13.81 6.26
C PRO A 30 -11.03 -13.18 4.86
N ILE A 31 -10.45 -12.00 4.65
CA ILE A 31 -10.56 -11.24 3.40
C ILE A 31 -9.16 -10.83 2.95
N PRO A 32 -8.70 -11.29 1.77
CA PRO A 32 -7.45 -10.82 1.19
C PRO A 32 -7.64 -9.42 0.62
N ASN A 33 -6.55 -8.67 0.47
CA ASN A 33 -6.55 -7.36 -0.20
C ASN A 33 -7.48 -6.31 0.43
N MET A 34 -7.54 -6.27 1.77
CA MET A 34 -8.35 -5.29 2.50
C MET A 34 -7.91 -3.84 2.28
N PHE A 35 -6.66 -3.60 1.89
CA PHE A 35 -6.14 -2.25 1.63
C PHE A 35 -5.91 -2.01 0.14
N THR A 36 -6.13 -0.77 -0.28
CA THR A 36 -5.69 -0.24 -1.57
C THR A 36 -4.86 1.01 -1.34
N ILE A 37 -3.97 1.32 -2.29
CA ILE A 37 -3.12 2.49 -2.23
C ILE A 37 -3.26 3.32 -3.50
N ASN A 38 -3.36 4.64 -3.36
CA ASN A 38 -3.19 5.56 -4.47
C ASN A 38 -1.71 5.60 -4.86
N SER A 39 -1.42 5.22 -6.11
CA SER A 39 -0.04 5.09 -6.59
C SER A 39 0.69 6.43 -6.72
N GLU A 40 -0.01 7.56 -6.71
CA GLU A 40 0.56 8.92 -6.79
C GLU A 40 0.74 9.54 -5.41
N THR A 41 -0.29 9.47 -4.58
CA THR A 41 -0.31 10.20 -3.30
C THR A 41 0.16 9.38 -2.11
N GLY A 42 0.22 8.05 -2.24
CA GLY A 42 0.51 7.15 -1.14
C GLY A 42 -0.65 6.98 -0.16
N ASP A 43 -1.87 7.44 -0.51
CA ASP A 43 -3.04 7.29 0.33
C ASP A 43 -3.51 5.85 0.39
N ILE A 44 -3.60 5.30 1.60
CA ILE A 44 -4.07 3.96 1.89
C ILE A 44 -5.50 4.03 2.43
N VAL A 45 -6.39 3.29 1.76
CA VAL A 45 -7.80 3.17 2.11
C VAL A 45 -8.21 1.70 2.18
N THR A 46 -9.22 1.41 3.00
CA THR A 46 -9.80 0.07 3.13
C THR A 46 -10.83 -0.20 2.03
N VAL A 47 -10.81 -1.39 1.44
CA VAL A 47 -11.85 -1.86 0.52
C VAL A 47 -13.08 -2.21 1.34
N ALA A 48 -14.17 -1.45 1.15
CA ALA A 48 -15.37 -1.54 1.96
C ALA A 48 -16.15 -2.88 1.83
N ALA A 49 -15.86 -3.68 0.80
CA ALA A 49 -16.55 -4.95 0.53
C ALA A 49 -16.08 -6.05 1.48
N GLY A 50 -16.64 -6.09 2.70
CA GLY A 50 -16.54 -7.23 3.60
C GLY A 50 -15.99 -6.93 5.00
N LEU A 51 -15.90 -5.67 5.43
CA LEU A 51 -15.69 -5.34 6.85
C LEU A 51 -16.96 -5.68 7.67
N ASP A 52 -17.39 -6.95 7.64
CA ASP A 52 -18.34 -7.48 8.59
C ASP A 52 -17.63 -7.54 9.95
N ARG A 53 -18.04 -6.62 10.83
CA ARG A 53 -17.45 -6.43 12.15
C ARG A 53 -17.57 -7.68 13.04
N GLU A 54 -18.47 -8.61 12.70
CA GLU A 54 -18.80 -9.79 13.52
C GLU A 54 -17.94 -11.03 13.20
N SER A 55 -17.17 -11.03 12.10
CA SER A 55 -16.22 -12.12 11.79
C SER A 55 -14.84 -11.96 12.45
N LEU A 56 -14.52 -10.80 13.05
CA LEU A 56 -13.22 -10.51 13.67
C LEU A 56 -13.19 -10.77 15.19
N THR A 57 -14.28 -11.32 15.75
CA THR A 57 -14.53 -11.46 17.19
C THR A 57 -13.83 -12.64 17.87
N ASN A 58 -12.90 -13.32 17.18
CA ASN A 58 -12.05 -14.33 17.82
C ASN A 58 -10.86 -13.62 18.49
N PRO A 59 -10.51 -13.91 19.75
CA PRO A 59 -9.50 -13.17 20.54
C PRO A 59 -8.04 -13.34 20.06
N HIS A 60 -7.82 -13.72 18.81
CA HIS A 60 -6.51 -13.71 18.18
C HIS A 60 -6.39 -12.47 17.30
N THR A 61 -5.88 -11.38 17.89
CA THR A 61 -5.68 -10.08 17.23
C THR A 61 -4.66 -10.19 16.10
N THR A 62 -5.07 -10.65 14.92
CA THR A 62 -4.22 -10.54 13.73
C THR A 62 -4.27 -9.11 13.23
N ASN A 63 -3.24 -8.31 13.53
CA ASN A 63 -3.08 -6.99 12.94
C ASN A 63 -2.86 -7.13 11.43
N ASN A 64 -3.85 -6.74 10.63
CA ASN A 64 -3.72 -6.72 9.18
C ASN A 64 -2.60 -5.75 8.77
N THR A 65 -1.59 -6.28 8.11
CA THR A 65 -0.37 -5.56 7.74
C THR A 65 -0.27 -5.51 6.22
N ALA A 66 0.01 -4.34 5.65
CA ALA A 66 0.31 -4.16 4.23
C ALA A 66 1.78 -3.78 4.05
N HIS A 67 2.51 -4.52 3.22
CA HIS A 67 3.89 -4.16 2.84
C HIS A 67 3.84 -3.24 1.63
N VAL A 68 4.17 -1.97 1.83
CA VAL A 68 4.16 -0.93 0.79
C VAL A 68 5.58 -0.59 0.40
N VAL A 69 5.83 -0.48 -0.91
CA VAL A 69 7.12 0.00 -1.42
C VAL A 69 6.93 1.18 -2.37
N PRO A 70 7.82 2.18 -2.32
CA PRO A 70 7.99 3.11 -3.41
C PRO A 70 8.66 2.40 -4.59
N ALA A 71 8.16 2.61 -5.80
CA ALA A 71 8.75 2.22 -7.06
C ALA A 71 9.28 3.48 -7.73
N PRO A 72 10.59 3.60 -7.99
CA PRO A 72 11.10 4.64 -8.88
C PRO A 72 10.58 4.37 -10.29
N SER A 73 10.15 5.42 -10.99
CA SER A 73 9.76 5.35 -12.40
C SER A 73 11.04 5.18 -13.24
N SER A 74 11.51 3.94 -13.35
CA SER A 74 12.67 3.52 -14.13
C SER A 74 13.97 4.24 -13.78
N ALA A 75 14.85 3.56 -13.05
CA ALA A 75 16.28 3.84 -13.17
C ALA A 75 16.66 3.63 -14.66
N VAL A 76 16.77 4.74 -15.40
CA VAL A 76 17.49 4.77 -16.68
C VAL A 76 18.88 4.21 -16.42
N GLY A 77 19.27 3.26 -17.27
CA GLY A 77 20.29 2.27 -16.96
C GLY A 77 21.68 2.78 -16.58
N CYS A 78 22.35 1.93 -15.82
CA CYS A 78 23.77 1.64 -15.96
C CYS A 78 23.90 0.15 -16.28
#